data_AF-A0AAN0LUX9-F1
#
_entry.id   AF-A0AAN0LUX9-F1
#
_cell.length_a   1.000
_cell.length_b   1.000
_cell.length_c   1.000
_cell.angle_alpha   90.00
_cell.angle_beta   90.00
_cell.angle_gamma   90.00
#
_symmetry.space_group_name_H-M   'P 1'
#
loop_
_entity.id
_entity.type
_entity.pdbx_description
1 polymer ?
#
loop_
_entity_poly.entity_id
_entity_poly.type
_entity_poly.pdbx_seq_one_letter_code
_entity_poly.pdbx_strand_id
1 'polypeptide(L)'
;MDENNARWLTCVKDASEMIYVTIPNIRQATAIHTTNKSMIWFSTEYVKHDVFCLRLIDDMGELAHTLYGPKIAKLRDIYTLQ
;
A
#
# COMPACT_ATOMS: atom_id res chain seq x y z
N MET A 1 -8.19 15.08 -4.46
CA MET A 1 -6.94 14.45 -3.98
C MET A 1 -6.74 14.58 -2.46
N ASP A 2 -7.79 14.81 -1.66
CA ASP A 2 -7.63 14.78 -0.18
C ASP A 2 -7.54 13.36 0.39
N GLU A 3 -8.00 12.35 -0.35
CA GLU A 3 -7.90 10.94 0.04
C GLU A 3 -6.45 10.41 0.02
N ASN A 4 -5.57 10.98 -0.82
CA ASN A 4 -4.16 10.59 -0.89
C ASN A 4 -3.33 11.05 0.33
N ASN A 5 -3.87 11.97 1.16
CA ASN A 5 -3.23 12.42 2.40
C ASN A 5 -3.66 11.60 3.63
N ALA A 6 -4.49 10.58 3.45
CA ALA A 6 -4.86 9.68 4.53
C ALA A 6 -3.87 8.52 4.64
N ARG A 7 -3.56 8.12 5.88
CA ARG A 7 -2.89 6.86 6.13
C ARG A 7 -3.90 5.74 5.90
N TRP A 8 -3.45 4.59 5.45
CA TRP A 8 -4.32 3.44 5.23
C TRP A 8 -3.76 2.18 5.87
N LEU A 9 -4.65 1.26 6.19
CA LEU A 9 -4.32 -0.08 6.69
C LEU A 9 -5.16 -1.10 5.93
N THR A 10 -4.50 -2.04 5.29
CA THR A 10 -5.14 -3.23 4.72
C THR A 10 -4.68 -4.44 5.51
N CYS A 11 -5.61 -5.22 6.04
CA CYS A 11 -5.32 -6.46 6.74
C CYS A 11 -6.21 -7.58 6.18
N VAL A 12 -5.59 -8.73 5.93
CA VAL A 12 -6.26 -9.97 5.55
C VAL A 12 -5.92 -11.01 6.60
N LYS A 13 -6.94 -11.70 7.12
CA LYS A 13 -6.77 -12.75 8.11
C LYS A 13 -6.99 -14.11 7.47
N ASP A 14 -5.90 -14.84 7.27
CA ASP A 14 -5.89 -16.23 6.78
C ASP A 14 -6.78 -16.47 5.55
N ALA A 15 -6.85 -15.48 4.65
CA ALA A 15 -7.72 -15.48 3.47
C ALA A 15 -9.22 -15.75 3.77
N SER A 16 -9.69 -15.44 4.98
CA SER A 16 -11.08 -15.65 5.42
C SER A 16 -11.89 -14.35 5.49
N GLU A 17 -11.24 -13.25 5.81
CA GLU A 17 -11.84 -11.92 5.93
C GLU A 17 -10.78 -10.84 5.68
N MET A 18 -11.23 -9.65 5.30
CA MET A 18 -10.37 -8.49 5.12
C MET A 18 -10.96 -7.26 5.81
N ILE A 19 -10.07 -6.36 6.22
CA ILE A 19 -10.41 -4.99 6.63
C ILE A 19 -9.51 -3.98 5.90
N TYR A 20 -10.13 -2.95 5.34
CA TYR A 20 -9.47 -1.78 4.77
C TYR A 20 -9.88 -0.55 5.57
N VAL A 21 -8.91 0.22 6.03
CA VAL A 21 -9.13 1.40 6.87
C VAL A 21 -8.47 2.62 6.24
N THR A 22 -9.21 3.72 6.16
CA THR A 22 -8.68 5.03 5.81
C THR A 22 -8.65 5.91 7.07
N ILE A 23 -7.48 6.47 7.37
CA ILE A 23 -7.18 7.24 8.57
C ILE A 23 -6.73 8.66 8.15
N PRO A 24 -7.67 9.61 7.98
CA PRO A 24 -7.34 10.99 7.65
C PRO A 24 -6.64 11.70 8.82
N ASN A 25 -5.94 12.80 8.55
CA ASN A 25 -5.28 13.61 9.59
C ASN A 25 -6.27 14.47 10.39
N ILE A 26 -7.37 14.85 9.76
CA ILE A 26 -8.43 15.68 10.32
C ILE A 26 -9.71 14.97 9.89
N ARG A 27 -10.48 14.44 10.86
CA ARG A 27 -11.74 13.62 10.76
C ARG A 27 -11.58 12.21 11.35
N GLN A 28 -12.70 11.50 11.39
CA GLN A 28 -12.83 10.12 11.87
C GLN A 28 -12.32 9.11 10.84
N ALA A 29 -11.68 8.04 11.32
CA ALA A 29 -11.28 6.92 10.48
C ALA A 29 -12.52 6.13 10.00
N THR A 30 -12.47 5.67 8.75
CA THR A 30 -13.51 4.82 8.16
C THR A 30 -12.92 3.46 7.81
N ALA A 31 -13.72 2.40 7.97
CA ALA A 31 -13.28 1.04 7.71
C ALA A 31 -14.34 0.26 6.92
N ILE A 32 -13.86 -0.59 6.02
CA ILE A 32 -14.65 -1.59 5.30
C ILE A 32 -14.16 -2.96 5.75
N HIS A 33 -15.05 -3.74 6.35
CA HIS A 33 -14.84 -5.16 6.63
C HIS A 33 -15.72 -5.98 5.69
N THR A 34 -15.16 -7.07 5.14
CA THR A 34 -15.94 -7.97 4.29
C THR A 34 -15.40 -9.39 4.29
N THR A 35 -16.29 -10.33 4.05
CA THR A 35 -16.01 -11.74 3.78
C THR A 35 -16.18 -12.09 2.29
N ASN A 36 -16.34 -11.09 1.42
CA ASN A 36 -16.45 -11.30 -0.02
C ASN A 36 -15.13 -11.88 -0.58
N LYS A 37 -15.20 -13.07 -1.19
CA LYS A 37 -14.03 -13.82 -1.67
C LYS A 37 -13.18 -13.04 -2.67
N SER A 38 -13.80 -12.30 -3.58
CA SER A 38 -13.06 -11.52 -4.58
C SER A 38 -12.29 -10.36 -3.94
N MET A 39 -12.89 -9.70 -2.95
CA MET A 39 -12.22 -8.64 -2.19
C MET A 39 -11.09 -9.19 -1.32
N ILE A 40 -11.30 -10.33 -0.66
CA ILE A 40 -10.25 -11.01 0.11
C ILE A 40 -9.07 -11.37 -0.79
N TRP A 41 -9.33 -11.97 -1.95
CA TRP A 41 -8.29 -12.34 -2.90
C TRP A 41 -7.54 -11.10 -3.40
N PHE A 42 -8.27 -10.05 -3.81
CA PHE A 42 -7.68 -8.79 -4.25
C PHE A 42 -6.77 -8.17 -3.17
N SER A 43 -7.25 -8.03 -1.93
CA SER A 43 -6.45 -7.49 -0.84
C SER A 43 -5.24 -8.36 -0.50
N THR A 44 -5.37 -9.69 -0.63
CA THR A 44 -4.25 -10.63 -0.41
C THR A 44 -3.13 -10.40 -1.42
N GLU A 45 -3.47 -10.35 -2.71
CA GLU A 45 -2.49 -10.14 -3.77
C GLU A 45 -1.88 -8.73 -3.70
N TYR A 46 -2.66 -7.73 -3.32
CA TYR A 46 -2.17 -6.37 -3.07
C TYR A 46 -1.10 -6.34 -1.96
N VAL A 47 -1.36 -6.95 -0.81
CA VAL A 47 -0.40 -7.01 0.32
C VAL A 47 0.87 -7.76 -0.08
N LYS A 48 0.75 -8.88 -0.79
CA LYS A 48 1.93 -9.63 -1.28
C LYS A 48 2.76 -8.80 -2.26
N HIS A 49 2.10 -8.09 -3.18
CA HIS A 49 2.78 -7.23 -4.15
C HIS A 49 3.61 -6.16 -3.45
N ASP A 50 3.06 -5.49 -2.43
CA ASP A 50 3.80 -4.50 -1.64
C ASP A 50 5.05 -5.11 -0.96
N VAL A 51 4.92 -6.31 -0.39
CA VAL A 51 6.07 -7.03 0.20
C VAL A 51 7.12 -7.37 -0.85
N PHE A 52 6.72 -7.81 -2.05
CA PHE A 52 7.67 -8.07 -3.14
C PHE A 52 8.38 -6.82 -3.61
N CYS A 53 7.68 -5.68 -3.72
CA CYS A 53 8.30 -4.40 -4.03
C CYS A 53 9.31 -3.99 -2.97
N LEU A 54 8.98 -4.13 -1.68
CA LEU A 54 9.92 -3.86 -0.59
C LEU A 54 11.15 -4.77 -0.65
N ARG A 55 10.96 -6.06 -0.96
CA ARG A 55 12.05 -7.01 -1.12
C ARG A 55 12.95 -6.66 -2.30
N LEU A 56 12.37 -6.31 -3.44
CA LEU A 56 13.11 -5.91 -4.64
C LEU A 56 13.92 -4.62 -4.39
N ILE A 57 13.35 -3.67 -3.65
CA ILE A 57 14.05 -2.46 -3.21
C ILE A 57 15.28 -2.81 -2.36
N ASP A 58 15.13 -3.73 -1.41
CA ASP A 58 16.20 -4.19 -0.53
C ASP A 58 17.31 -4.91 -1.34
N ASP A 59 16.92 -5.84 -2.23
CA ASP A 59 17.84 -6.61 -3.05
C ASP A 59 18.57 -5.73 -4.11
N MET A 60 17.97 -4.62 -4.56
CA MET A 60 18.60 -3.68 -5.50
C MET A 60 19.60 -2.70 -4.84
N GLY A 61 19.56 -2.55 -3.51
CA GLY A 61 20.54 -1.78 -2.74
C GLY A 61 20.85 -0.38 -3.31
N GLU A 62 22.13 -0.11 -3.53
CA GLU A 62 22.61 1.21 -4.01
C GLU A 62 22.12 1.59 -5.41
N LEU A 63 21.82 0.61 -6.27
CA LEU A 63 21.33 0.87 -7.63
C LEU A 63 19.97 1.59 -7.58
N ALA A 64 19.07 1.13 -6.71
CA ALA A 64 17.77 1.76 -6.52
C ALA A 64 17.90 3.20 -5.99
N HIS A 65 18.84 3.44 -5.07
CA HIS A 65 19.12 4.78 -4.55
C HIS A 65 19.73 5.71 -5.60
N THR A 66 20.58 5.19 -6.48
CA THR A 66 21.18 5.98 -7.56
C THR A 66 20.12 6.41 -8.58
N LEU A 67 19.23 5.50 -8.97
CA LEU A 67 18.19 5.77 -9.97
C LEU A 67 17.07 6.65 -9.41
N TYR A 68 16.60 6.36 -8.20
CA TYR A 68 15.37 6.94 -7.66
C TYR A 68 15.58 7.87 -6.45
N GLY A 69 16.82 8.10 -6.05
CA GLY A 69 17.20 8.96 -4.94
C GLY A 69 17.07 8.31 -3.55
N PRO A 70 17.41 9.05 -2.48
CA PRO A 70 17.31 8.58 -1.11
C PRO A 70 15.88 8.09 -0.79
N LYS A 71 15.77 6.91 -0.16
CA LYS A 71 14.49 6.26 0.14
C LYS A 71 13.58 6.09 -1.10
N ILE A 72 14.14 6.11 -2.30
CA ILE A 72 13.45 5.90 -3.58
C ILE A 72 12.31 6.93 -3.76
N ALA A 73 12.57 8.17 -3.35
CA ALA A 73 11.58 9.25 -3.38
C ALA A 73 10.98 9.46 -4.78
N LYS A 74 11.80 9.41 -5.84
CA LYS A 74 11.35 9.63 -7.23
C LYS A 74 10.37 8.58 -7.75
N LEU A 75 10.36 7.37 -7.18
CA LEU A 75 9.38 6.34 -7.56
C LEU A 75 7.98 6.71 -7.03
N ARG A 76 7.90 7.43 -5.91
CA ARG A 76 6.63 7.90 -5.34
C ARG A 76 6.01 9.02 -6.17
N ASP A 77 6.83 9.78 -6.89
CA ASP A 77 6.39 10.86 -7.76
C ASP A 77 5.62 10.36 -9.00
N ILE A 78 5.71 9.06 -9.32
CA ILE A 78 4.93 8.42 -10.40
C ILE A 78 3.43 8.56 -10.15
N TYR A 79 3.00 8.57 -8.87
CA TYR A 79 1.60 8.72 -8.49
C TYR A 79 1.09 10.17 -8.52
N THR A 80 1.98 11.15 -8.72
CA THR A 80 1.63 12.58 -8.88
C THR A 80 1.61 13.04 -10.34
N LEU A 81 1.96 12.17 -11.30
CA LEU A 81 1.93 12.45 -12.74
C LEU A 81 0.54 12.24 -13.39
N GLN A 82 -0.53 12.20 -12.60
CA GLN A 82 -1.93 12.11 -13.08
C GLN A 82 -2.66 13.44 -12.93
#